data_AF-T0QVH9-F1
#
_entry.id   AF-T0QVH9-F1
#
_cell.length_a   1.000
_cell.length_b   1.000
_cell.length_c   1.000
_cell.angle_alpha   90.00
_cell.angle_beta   90.00
_cell.angle_gamma   90.00
#
_symmetry.space_group_name_H-M   'P 1'
#
loop_
_entity.id
_entity.type
_entity.pdbx_description
1 polymer ?
#
loop_
_entity_poly.entity_id
_entity_poly.type
_entity_poly.pdbx_seq_one_letter_code
_entity_poly.pdbx_strand_id
1 'polypeptide(L)'
;MSFVNIKSTVLPSGRSKTLADVSSSIEGRVHNSVHNLLGGDMLTASSPKEPMFWSHHALIDLLHTIFFECRAKDVDRYSVVNMLAVEDVPGQNVDETPATQAWFADVPNKYYDLSDVTKLGKFSYNYEMSGFLKDMLINCDNVVTSNREDAVIVDTQHVLKSTYRKDNADERDWQRAMMQLGAASNLTVSDAELEMEKVQTLLYENCFPGTIQDFDPEFKKLMGMENMKSHDLMLLESIQSGANPIKLPLDKWTAINEQTYHCRGDVKVTP
;
A
#
# COMPACT_ATOMS: atom_id res chain seq x y z
N MET A 1 5.62 2.28 -1.34
CA MET A 1 5.57 1.73 0.04
C MET A 1 6.22 0.35 0.06
N SER A 2 7.07 0.07 1.06
CA SER A 2 7.82 -1.20 1.12
C SER A 2 6.98 -2.37 1.69
N PHE A 3 7.32 -3.61 1.33
CA PHE A 3 6.71 -4.82 1.92
C PHE A 3 6.86 -4.89 3.45
N VAL A 4 7.96 -4.32 3.97
CA VAL A 4 8.23 -4.21 5.41
C VAL A 4 7.19 -3.30 6.08
N ASN A 5 6.87 -2.16 5.45
CA ASN A 5 5.85 -1.25 5.98
C ASN A 5 4.46 -1.86 5.91
N ILE A 6 4.09 -2.50 4.79
CA ILE A 6 2.81 -3.21 4.65
C ILE A 6 2.65 -4.24 5.77
N LYS A 7 3.66 -5.09 6.03
CA LYS A 7 3.64 -6.00 7.19
C LYS A 7 3.43 -5.26 8.50
N SER A 8 4.23 -4.22 8.77
CA SER A 8 4.16 -3.49 10.03
C SER A 8 2.82 -2.77 10.23
N THR A 9 2.12 -2.44 9.15
CA THR A 9 0.83 -1.77 9.14
C THR A 9 -0.30 -2.75 9.43
N VAL A 10 -0.32 -3.88 8.72
CA VAL A 10 -1.41 -4.87 8.80
C VAL A 10 -1.20 -5.87 9.95
N LEU A 11 0.04 -6.35 10.14
CA LEU A 11 0.42 -7.36 11.13
C LEU A 11 1.61 -6.88 11.99
N PRO A 12 1.46 -5.77 12.76
CA PRO A 12 2.53 -5.27 13.62
C PRO A 12 2.95 -6.29 14.68
N SER A 13 4.26 -6.33 14.99
CA SER A 13 4.81 -7.18 16.04
C SER A 13 4.24 -6.81 17.42
N GLY A 14 3.86 -7.81 18.21
CA GLY A 14 3.18 -7.65 19.51
C GLY A 14 1.68 -7.93 19.44
N ARG A 15 1.06 -8.33 20.57
CA ARG A 15 -0.37 -8.69 20.60
C ARG A 15 -1.26 -7.45 20.77
N SER A 16 -2.28 -7.41 19.90
CA SER A 16 -3.51 -6.61 19.91
C SER A 16 -3.38 -5.13 19.59
N LYS A 17 -3.42 -4.82 18.29
CA LYS A 17 -4.17 -3.67 17.80
C LYS A 17 -5.59 -4.14 17.55
N THR A 18 -6.58 -3.39 18.03
CA THR A 18 -7.98 -3.61 17.69
C THR A 18 -8.16 -3.47 16.17
N LEU A 19 -9.26 -3.97 15.60
CA LEU A 19 -9.59 -3.71 14.20
C LEU A 19 -9.55 -2.20 13.88
N ALA A 20 -10.02 -1.34 14.80
CA ALA A 20 -9.93 0.11 14.67
C ALA A 20 -8.48 0.64 14.58
N ASP A 21 -7.57 0.12 15.41
CA ASP A 21 -6.16 0.53 15.38
C ASP A 21 -5.48 0.12 14.05
N VAL A 22 -5.85 -1.04 13.50
CA VAL A 22 -5.34 -1.49 12.20
C VAL A 22 -5.95 -0.69 11.06
N SER A 23 -7.26 -0.43 11.09
CA SER A 23 -7.93 0.42 10.10
C SER A 23 -7.33 1.82 10.05
N SER A 24 -7.10 2.45 11.22
CA SER A 24 -6.42 3.75 11.29
C SER A 24 -4.98 3.69 10.77
N SER A 25 -4.27 2.58 11.01
CA SER A 25 -2.90 2.40 10.51
C SER A 25 -2.88 2.21 8.99
N ILE A 26 -3.83 1.45 8.43
CA ILE A 26 -3.99 1.24 6.97
C ILE A 26 -4.37 2.57 6.30
N GLU A 27 -5.34 3.29 6.86
CA GLU A 27 -5.79 4.60 6.40
C GLU A 27 -4.63 5.61 6.33
N GLY A 28 -3.94 5.81 7.46
CA GLY A 28 -2.85 6.78 7.56
C GLY A 28 -1.59 6.44 6.75
N ARG A 29 -1.48 5.21 6.23
CA ARG A 29 -0.31 4.71 5.50
C ARG A 29 -0.67 4.31 4.08
N VAL A 30 -1.03 3.05 3.87
CA VAL A 30 -1.19 2.47 2.52
C VAL A 30 -2.25 3.23 1.73
N HIS A 31 -3.36 3.58 2.39
CA HIS A 31 -4.46 4.32 1.77
C HIS A 31 -4.03 5.75 1.42
N ASN A 32 -3.67 6.55 2.42
CA ASN A 32 -3.31 7.96 2.18
C ASN A 32 -2.10 8.11 1.26
N SER A 33 -1.14 7.18 1.27
CA SER A 33 0.01 7.23 0.36
C SER A 33 -0.40 7.22 -1.11
N VAL A 34 -1.37 6.39 -1.51
CA VAL A 34 -1.80 6.30 -2.91
C VAL A 34 -2.69 7.49 -3.28
N HIS A 35 -3.59 7.91 -2.39
CA HIS A 35 -4.35 9.15 -2.56
C HIS A 35 -3.44 10.36 -2.76
N ASN A 36 -2.39 10.48 -1.93
CA ASN A 36 -1.41 11.56 -2.03
C ASN A 36 -0.57 11.48 -3.30
N LEU A 37 -0.20 10.26 -3.72
CA LEU A 37 0.59 10.03 -4.92
C LEU A 37 -0.16 10.39 -6.19
N LEU A 38 -1.44 10.03 -6.28
CA LEU A 38 -2.24 10.26 -7.49
C LEU A 38 -2.67 11.73 -7.63
N GLY A 39 -2.78 12.48 -6.53
CA GLY A 39 -3.09 13.90 -6.60
C GLY A 39 -4.58 14.17 -6.90
N GLY A 40 -4.90 15.37 -7.40
CA GLY A 40 -6.19 15.62 -8.07
C GLY A 40 -7.43 15.40 -7.20
N ASP A 41 -8.47 14.79 -7.78
CA ASP A 41 -9.66 14.39 -7.02
C ASP A 41 -9.30 13.28 -6.01
N MET A 42 -8.34 12.40 -6.35
CA MET A 42 -7.76 11.40 -5.44
C MET A 42 -7.17 12.00 -4.14
N LEU A 43 -6.82 13.29 -4.06
CA LEU A 43 -6.40 13.92 -2.79
C LEU A 43 -7.54 14.29 -1.84
N THR A 44 -8.79 14.21 -2.29
CA THR A 44 -9.94 14.79 -1.58
C THR A 44 -11.05 13.77 -1.36
N ALA A 45 -12.10 14.19 -0.64
CA ALA A 45 -13.35 13.42 -0.54
C ALA A 45 -14.07 13.26 -1.90
N SER A 46 -13.63 13.93 -2.97
CA SER A 46 -14.10 13.69 -4.34
C SER A 46 -13.42 12.51 -5.04
N SER A 47 -12.46 11.85 -4.38
CA SER A 47 -11.70 10.72 -4.94
C SER A 47 -12.53 9.60 -5.58
N PRO A 48 -13.77 9.27 -5.14
CA PRO A 48 -14.58 8.25 -5.82
C PRO A 48 -14.96 8.57 -7.28
N LYS A 49 -14.74 9.80 -7.75
CA LYS A 49 -14.95 10.20 -9.14
C LYS A 49 -13.88 9.62 -10.08
N GLU A 50 -12.70 9.30 -9.57
CA GLU A 50 -11.62 8.73 -10.36
C GLU A 50 -11.73 7.20 -10.43
N PRO A 51 -11.68 6.56 -11.61
CA PRO A 51 -11.84 5.10 -11.73
C PRO A 51 -10.83 4.29 -10.90
N MET A 52 -9.62 4.81 -10.69
CA MET A 52 -8.57 4.15 -9.91
C MET A 52 -8.92 4.02 -8.42
N PHE A 53 -9.82 4.86 -7.90
CA PHE A 53 -10.33 4.78 -6.53
C PHE A 53 -10.81 3.37 -6.17
N TRP A 54 -11.59 2.75 -7.04
CA TRP A 54 -12.19 1.44 -6.77
C TRP A 54 -11.14 0.32 -6.72
N SER A 55 -10.12 0.38 -7.58
CA SER A 55 -9.01 -0.57 -7.55
C SER A 55 -8.13 -0.37 -6.32
N HIS A 56 -7.89 0.90 -5.94
CA HIS A 56 -7.19 1.23 -4.71
C HIS A 56 -7.92 0.68 -3.48
N HIS A 57 -9.23 0.96 -3.35
CA HIS A 57 -10.02 0.49 -2.21
C HIS A 57 -10.24 -1.02 -2.19
N ALA A 58 -10.20 -1.70 -3.34
CA ALA A 58 -10.16 -3.17 -3.38
C ALA A 58 -8.88 -3.74 -2.75
N LEU A 59 -7.73 -3.05 -2.88
CA LEU A 59 -6.52 -3.43 -2.15
C LEU A 59 -6.64 -3.12 -0.65
N ILE A 60 -7.24 -1.98 -0.29
CA ILE A 60 -7.44 -1.63 1.13
C ILE A 60 -8.33 -2.66 1.85
N ASP A 61 -9.39 -3.12 1.19
CA ASP A 61 -10.23 -4.20 1.71
C ASP A 61 -9.45 -5.53 1.83
N LEU A 62 -8.65 -5.89 0.81
CA LEU A 62 -7.77 -7.07 0.85
C LEU A 62 -6.85 -7.06 2.08
N LEU A 63 -6.27 -5.90 2.42
CA LEU A 63 -5.41 -5.79 3.60
C LEU A 63 -6.18 -5.98 4.92
N HIS A 64 -7.42 -5.51 5.00
CA HIS A 64 -8.31 -5.80 6.13
C HIS A 64 -8.66 -7.29 6.20
N THR A 65 -8.91 -7.93 5.05
CA THR A 65 -9.15 -9.38 4.96
C THR A 65 -7.97 -10.18 5.51
N ILE A 66 -6.73 -9.81 5.18
CA ILE A 66 -5.52 -10.47 5.73
C ILE A 66 -5.47 -10.33 7.25
N PHE A 67 -5.73 -9.13 7.79
CA PHE A 67 -5.78 -8.96 9.24
C PHE A 67 -6.89 -9.78 9.88
N PHE A 68 -8.07 -9.81 9.25
CA PHE A 68 -9.22 -10.55 9.73
C PHE A 68 -8.91 -12.04 9.88
N GLU A 69 -8.45 -12.68 8.81
CA GLU A 69 -8.09 -14.10 8.79
C GLU A 69 -7.01 -14.44 9.82
N CYS A 70 -6.01 -13.57 10.00
CA CYS A 70 -4.89 -13.85 10.89
C CYS A 70 -5.15 -13.59 12.38
N ARG A 71 -5.99 -12.61 12.72
CA ARG A 71 -6.07 -12.09 14.09
C ARG A 71 -7.49 -11.84 14.60
N ALA A 72 -8.50 -11.78 13.72
CA ALA A 72 -9.84 -11.33 14.08
C ALA A 72 -10.92 -12.41 13.96
N LYS A 73 -10.74 -13.40 13.07
CA LYS A 73 -11.71 -14.44 12.73
C LYS A 73 -12.22 -15.25 13.93
N ASP A 74 -11.33 -15.53 14.88
CA ASP A 74 -11.65 -16.31 16.09
C ASP A 74 -11.95 -15.43 17.31
N VAL A 75 -12.18 -14.13 17.11
CA VAL A 75 -12.37 -13.16 18.18
C VAL A 75 -13.81 -12.67 18.21
N ASP A 76 -14.57 -13.02 19.26
CA ASP A 76 -15.93 -12.51 19.45
C ASP A 76 -15.92 -11.04 19.89
N ARG A 77 -16.57 -10.16 19.12
CA ARG A 77 -16.64 -8.70 19.35
C ARG A 77 -17.98 -8.14 18.88
N TYR A 78 -18.37 -7.01 19.48
CA TYR A 78 -19.70 -6.41 19.32
C TYR A 78 -19.66 -4.96 18.78
N SER A 79 -18.55 -4.51 18.20
CA SER A 79 -18.48 -3.18 17.61
C SER A 79 -19.29 -3.11 16.31
N VAL A 80 -20.07 -2.04 16.14
CA VAL A 80 -20.84 -1.73 14.93
C VAL A 80 -20.19 -0.61 14.14
N VAL A 81 -20.58 -0.45 12.87
CA VAL A 81 -20.10 0.66 12.03
C VAL A 81 -21.04 1.84 12.21
N ASN A 82 -20.48 2.98 12.58
CA ASN A 82 -21.21 4.23 12.65
C ASN A 82 -20.80 5.14 11.49
N MET A 83 -21.78 5.80 10.86
CA MET A 83 -21.57 6.84 9.84
C MET A 83 -22.27 8.15 10.26
N LEU A 84 -21.98 9.23 9.54
CA LEU A 84 -22.48 10.59 9.80
C LEU A 84 -21.99 11.22 11.12
N ALA A 85 -20.68 11.17 11.39
CA ALA A 85 -20.08 12.10 12.34
C ALA A 85 -20.01 13.50 11.69
N VAL A 86 -21.12 14.24 11.75
CA VAL A 86 -21.07 15.71 11.58
C VAL A 86 -20.47 16.29 12.87
N GLU A 87 -19.75 17.41 12.80
CA GLU A 87 -19.27 18.09 14.02
C GLU A 87 -20.41 18.18 15.05
N ASP A 88 -20.12 17.75 16.28
CA ASP A 88 -21.02 17.72 17.44
C ASP A 88 -22.22 16.75 17.39
N VAL A 89 -22.31 15.86 16.39
CA VAL A 89 -23.29 14.77 16.36
C VAL A 89 -22.58 13.41 16.43
N PRO A 90 -22.82 12.59 17.47
CA PRO A 90 -22.31 11.23 17.49
C PRO A 90 -22.81 10.45 16.27
N GLY A 91 -21.89 9.77 15.58
CA GLY A 91 -22.24 8.92 14.44
C GLY A 91 -23.27 7.87 14.84
N GLN A 92 -24.26 7.65 13.96
CA GLN A 92 -25.30 6.65 14.14
C GLN A 92 -24.93 5.36 13.41
N ASN A 93 -25.48 4.24 13.86
CA ASN A 93 -25.26 2.97 13.19
C ASN A 93 -25.75 3.05 11.73
N VAL A 94 -24.98 2.46 10.82
CA VAL A 94 -25.24 2.48 9.38
C VAL A 94 -26.53 1.78 8.98
N ASP A 95 -26.99 0.81 9.77
CA ASP A 95 -28.24 0.06 9.56
C ASP A 95 -29.49 0.81 10.09
N GLU A 96 -29.30 1.82 10.95
CA GLU A 96 -30.35 2.68 11.49
C GLU A 96 -30.44 4.03 10.76
N THR A 97 -29.36 4.45 10.12
CA THR A 97 -29.27 5.73 9.41
C THR A 97 -30.01 5.69 8.07
N PRO A 98 -31.05 6.51 7.82
CA PRO A 98 -31.87 6.43 6.60
C PRO A 98 -31.10 6.54 5.29
N ALA A 99 -29.99 7.30 5.27
CA ALA A 99 -29.15 7.49 4.09
C ALA A 99 -28.32 6.24 3.72
N THR A 100 -27.99 5.39 4.71
CA THR A 100 -27.13 4.22 4.52
C THR A 100 -27.86 2.89 4.69
N GLN A 101 -28.98 2.87 5.41
CA GLN A 101 -29.70 1.64 5.80
C GLN A 101 -29.96 0.69 4.62
N ALA A 102 -30.39 1.21 3.47
CA ALA A 102 -30.67 0.38 2.29
C ALA A 102 -29.42 -0.35 1.75
N TRP A 103 -28.24 0.22 1.94
CA TRP A 103 -26.96 -0.37 1.51
C TRP A 103 -26.46 -1.44 2.48
N PHE A 104 -26.85 -1.36 3.75
CA PHE A 104 -26.42 -2.28 4.81
C PHE A 104 -27.45 -3.37 5.17
N ALA A 105 -28.63 -3.36 4.54
CA ALA A 105 -29.73 -4.27 4.88
C ALA A 105 -29.42 -5.77 4.68
N ASP A 106 -28.51 -6.09 3.75
CA ASP A 106 -28.20 -7.46 3.33
C ASP A 106 -26.78 -7.93 3.71
N VAL A 107 -26.10 -7.17 4.58
CA VAL A 107 -24.76 -7.49 5.10
C VAL A 107 -24.79 -7.54 6.64
N PRO A 108 -23.80 -8.18 7.29
CA PRO A 108 -23.69 -8.14 8.74
C PRO A 108 -23.58 -6.71 9.28
N ASN A 109 -24.10 -6.45 10.48
CA ASN A 109 -24.02 -5.11 11.10
C ASN A 109 -22.86 -4.95 12.09
N LYS A 110 -22.16 -6.04 12.43
CA LYS A 110 -20.94 -5.99 13.23
C LYS A 110 -19.75 -5.70 12.34
N TYR A 111 -18.87 -4.83 12.80
CA TYR A 111 -17.69 -4.41 12.04
C TYR A 111 -16.72 -5.56 11.73
N TYR A 112 -16.59 -6.52 12.64
CA TYR A 112 -15.77 -7.72 12.41
C TYR A 112 -16.40 -8.63 11.35
N ASP A 113 -17.72 -8.83 11.39
CA ASP A 113 -18.42 -9.65 10.41
C ASP A 113 -18.38 -9.01 9.01
N LEU A 114 -18.33 -7.68 8.92
CA LEU A 114 -18.12 -6.95 7.67
C LEU A 114 -16.71 -7.13 7.07
N SER A 115 -15.73 -7.51 7.90
CA SER A 115 -14.35 -7.80 7.44
C SER A 115 -14.20 -9.24 6.94
N ASP A 116 -15.17 -10.13 7.23
CA ASP A 116 -15.24 -11.47 6.64
C ASP A 116 -15.92 -11.38 5.26
N VAL A 117 -15.13 -11.04 4.24
CA VAL A 117 -15.62 -10.89 2.85
C VAL A 117 -16.26 -12.17 2.30
N THR A 118 -16.01 -13.32 2.94
CA THR A 118 -16.56 -14.62 2.55
C THR A 118 -17.95 -14.88 3.12
N LYS A 119 -18.41 -14.04 4.06
CA LYS A 119 -19.70 -14.15 4.77
C LYS A 119 -20.57 -12.90 4.71
N LEU A 120 -20.52 -12.17 3.59
CA LEU A 120 -21.35 -10.98 3.33
C LEU A 120 -22.69 -11.32 2.64
N GLY A 121 -23.21 -12.53 2.85
CA GLY A 121 -24.44 -13.00 2.19
C GLY A 121 -24.30 -13.03 0.67
N LYS A 122 -25.23 -12.38 -0.05
CA LYS A 122 -25.22 -12.34 -1.52
C LYS A 122 -24.07 -11.51 -2.12
N PHE A 123 -23.38 -10.73 -1.29
CA PHE A 123 -22.24 -9.91 -1.70
C PHE A 123 -20.90 -10.56 -1.38
N SER A 124 -20.88 -11.81 -0.92
CA SER A 124 -19.65 -12.51 -0.56
C SER A 124 -18.73 -12.68 -1.78
N TYR A 125 -17.43 -12.53 -1.55
CA TYR A 125 -16.41 -12.64 -2.59
C TYR A 125 -15.10 -13.18 -2.02
N ASN A 126 -14.18 -13.50 -2.93
CA ASN A 126 -12.86 -14.03 -2.58
C ASN A 126 -11.78 -13.28 -3.33
N TYR A 127 -10.64 -13.09 -2.67
CA TYR A 127 -9.45 -12.58 -3.33
C TYR A 127 -8.64 -13.71 -3.96
N GLU A 128 -8.02 -13.40 -5.10
CA GLU A 128 -6.88 -14.14 -5.60
C GLU A 128 -5.61 -13.44 -5.12
N MET A 129 -4.81 -14.10 -4.27
CA MET A 129 -3.59 -13.53 -3.71
C MET A 129 -2.36 -14.28 -4.20
N SER A 130 -1.28 -13.54 -4.43
CA SER A 130 0.01 -14.11 -4.80
C SER A 130 1.16 -13.31 -4.17
N GLY A 131 2.38 -13.85 -4.26
CA GLY A 131 3.58 -13.24 -3.67
C GLY A 131 3.41 -12.89 -2.19
N PHE A 132 3.82 -11.68 -1.81
CA PHE A 132 3.89 -11.28 -0.41
C PHE A 132 2.53 -11.23 0.31
N LEU A 133 1.45 -10.87 -0.39
CA LEU A 133 0.09 -10.83 0.21
C LEU A 133 -0.39 -12.23 0.60
N LYS A 134 -0.10 -13.22 -0.25
CA LYS A 134 -0.32 -14.63 0.04
C LYS A 134 0.52 -15.06 1.26
N ASP A 135 1.79 -14.66 1.33
CA ASP A 135 2.68 -15.02 2.44
C ASP A 135 2.19 -14.44 3.78
N MET A 136 1.65 -13.22 3.76
CA MET A 136 1.04 -12.59 4.93
C MET A 136 -0.19 -13.34 5.41
N LEU A 137 -1.08 -13.73 4.49
CA LEU A 137 -2.29 -14.48 4.84
C LEU A 137 -1.96 -15.85 5.46
N ILE A 138 -0.99 -16.58 4.89
CA ILE A 138 -0.66 -17.94 5.32
C ILE A 138 0.14 -17.94 6.63
N ASN A 139 1.15 -17.08 6.74
CA ASN A 139 2.09 -17.15 7.85
C ASN A 139 1.72 -16.19 8.98
N CYS A 140 0.80 -15.25 8.75
CA CYS A 140 0.36 -14.26 9.72
C CYS A 140 1.55 -13.59 10.42
N ASP A 141 1.64 -13.68 11.75
CA ASP A 141 2.72 -13.08 12.55
C ASP A 141 4.12 -13.60 12.15
N ASN A 142 4.17 -14.83 11.62
CA ASN A 142 5.40 -15.50 11.22
C ASN A 142 5.83 -15.14 9.79
N VAL A 143 5.11 -14.26 9.08
CA VAL A 143 5.52 -13.86 7.73
C VAL A 143 6.92 -13.25 7.75
N VAL A 144 7.82 -13.86 7.01
CA VAL A 144 9.20 -13.41 6.88
C VAL A 144 9.28 -12.53 5.64
N THR A 145 9.59 -11.25 5.82
CA THR A 145 9.76 -10.28 4.71
C THR A 145 10.97 -10.57 3.82
N SER A 146 11.70 -11.66 4.11
CA SER A 146 12.84 -12.17 3.37
C SER A 146 12.68 -13.56 2.78
N ASN A 147 11.52 -14.20 2.94
CA ASN A 147 11.33 -15.51 2.34
C ASN A 147 11.25 -15.39 0.81
N ARG A 148 12.08 -16.19 0.15
CA ARG A 148 12.15 -16.34 -1.32
C ARG A 148 11.18 -17.41 -1.84
N GLU A 149 10.66 -18.22 -0.93
CA GLU A 149 9.74 -19.31 -1.21
C GLU A 149 8.32 -18.81 -1.01
N ASP A 150 7.50 -18.96 -2.04
CA ASP A 150 6.07 -18.72 -1.94
C ASP A 150 5.50 -19.58 -0.80
N ALA A 151 4.68 -19.00 0.08
CA ALA A 151 4.11 -19.72 1.20
C ALA A 151 3.31 -20.97 0.76
N VAL A 152 3.28 -22.01 1.59
CA VAL A 152 2.54 -23.25 1.31
C VAL A 152 1.06 -22.95 1.10
N ILE A 153 0.42 -23.47 0.05
CA ILE A 153 -1.02 -23.27 -0.16
C ILE A 153 -1.77 -23.83 1.05
N VAL A 154 -2.41 -22.95 1.82
CA VAL A 154 -3.32 -23.32 2.92
C VAL A 154 -4.74 -23.36 2.37
N ASP A 155 -5.55 -24.28 2.90
CA ASP A 155 -6.98 -24.36 2.63
C ASP A 155 -7.68 -23.12 3.19
N THR A 156 -7.85 -22.11 2.34
CA THR A 156 -8.60 -20.88 2.62
C THR A 156 -9.63 -20.70 1.52
N GLN A 157 -10.71 -19.96 1.77
CA GLN A 157 -11.71 -19.67 0.72
C GLN A 157 -11.15 -18.74 -0.38
N HIS A 158 -10.01 -18.10 -0.13
CA HIS A 158 -9.27 -17.29 -1.09
C HIS A 158 -8.39 -18.15 -2.01
N VAL A 159 -8.22 -17.70 -3.25
CA VAL A 159 -7.40 -18.41 -4.24
C VAL A 159 -5.95 -17.99 -4.08
N LEU A 160 -5.08 -18.90 -3.63
CA LEU A 160 -3.66 -18.60 -3.38
C LEU A 160 -2.78 -19.12 -4.52
N LYS A 161 -2.11 -18.23 -5.25
CA LYS A 161 -1.20 -18.57 -6.34
C LYS A 161 0.25 -18.39 -5.95
N SER A 162 1.08 -19.38 -6.29
CA SER A 162 2.53 -19.27 -6.28
C SER A 162 2.98 -18.42 -7.47
N THR A 163 3.73 -17.35 -7.25
CA THR A 163 4.29 -16.52 -8.32
C THR A 163 5.75 -16.20 -8.03
N TYR A 164 6.65 -17.13 -8.37
CA TYR A 164 8.08 -16.84 -8.33
C TYR A 164 8.52 -16.12 -9.61
N ARG A 165 8.97 -14.87 -9.45
CA ARG A 165 9.84 -14.20 -10.42
C ARG A 165 11.08 -13.67 -9.71
N LYS A 166 12.25 -13.82 -10.34
CA LYS A 166 13.54 -13.42 -9.78
C LYS A 166 13.59 -11.90 -9.51
N ASP A 167 13.07 -11.09 -10.42
CA ASP A 167 13.03 -9.64 -10.26
C ASP A 167 12.18 -9.19 -9.06
N ASN A 168 11.05 -9.86 -8.79
CA ASN A 168 10.26 -9.60 -7.57
C ASN A 168 11.03 -9.98 -6.29
N ALA A 169 11.94 -10.94 -6.36
CA ALA A 169 12.80 -11.30 -5.22
C ALA A 169 13.93 -10.27 -5.04
N ASP A 170 14.54 -9.83 -6.14
CA ASP A 170 15.59 -8.81 -6.13
C ASP A 170 15.05 -7.46 -5.59
N GLU A 171 13.86 -7.02 -6.03
CA GLU A 171 13.17 -5.84 -5.50
C GLU A 171 12.91 -5.94 -3.99
N ARG A 172 12.50 -7.13 -3.50
CA ARG A 172 12.26 -7.36 -2.07
C ARG A 172 13.53 -7.22 -1.24
N ASP A 173 14.64 -7.76 -1.73
CA ASP A 173 15.94 -7.67 -1.07
C ASP A 173 16.48 -6.22 -1.12
N TRP A 174 16.28 -5.53 -2.25
CA TRP A 174 16.63 -4.10 -2.42
C TRP A 174 15.86 -3.20 -1.46
N GLN A 175 14.52 -3.29 -1.41
CA GLN A 175 13.70 -2.49 -0.50
C GLN A 175 14.12 -2.72 0.96
N ARG A 176 14.42 -3.97 1.35
CA ARG A 176 14.91 -4.25 2.71
C ARG A 176 16.22 -3.54 2.99
N ALA A 177 17.19 -3.63 2.09
CA ALA A 177 18.50 -2.99 2.25
C ALA A 177 18.35 -1.47 2.35
N MET A 178 17.48 -0.87 1.53
CA MET A 178 17.16 0.57 1.59
C MET A 178 16.52 0.98 2.92
N MET A 179 15.54 0.21 3.41
CA MET A 179 14.90 0.49 4.70
C MET A 179 15.89 0.32 5.88
N GLN A 180 16.78 -0.68 5.83
CA GLN A 180 17.85 -0.86 6.81
C GLN A 180 18.86 0.30 6.77
N LEU A 181 19.20 0.78 5.57
CA LEU A 181 20.07 1.95 5.40
C LEU A 181 19.42 3.22 5.96
N GLY A 182 18.11 3.41 5.75
CA GLY A 182 17.34 4.50 6.35
C GLY A 182 17.37 4.45 7.88
N ALA A 183 17.11 3.28 8.47
CA ALA A 183 17.21 3.08 9.91
C ALA A 183 18.63 3.35 10.46
N ALA A 184 19.67 2.86 9.77
CA ALA A 184 21.07 3.12 10.10
C ALA A 184 21.47 4.61 9.94
N SER A 185 20.67 5.39 9.22
CA SER A 185 20.82 6.83 9.02
C SER A 185 19.93 7.65 9.96
N ASN A 186 19.33 7.03 10.99
CA ASN A 186 18.40 7.64 11.96
C ASN A 186 17.15 8.27 11.33
N LEU A 187 16.72 7.77 10.17
CA LEU A 187 15.47 8.19 9.55
C LEU A 187 14.27 7.50 10.21
N THR A 188 13.13 8.20 10.25
CA THR A 188 11.86 7.54 10.55
C THR A 188 11.53 6.54 9.43
N VAL A 189 10.61 5.61 9.68
CA VAL A 189 10.14 4.67 8.63
C VAL A 189 9.59 5.44 7.43
N SER A 190 8.81 6.50 7.67
CA SER A 190 8.23 7.31 6.61
C SER A 190 9.30 8.07 5.82
N ASP A 191 10.29 8.66 6.50
CA ASP A 191 11.40 9.34 5.83
C ASP A 191 12.25 8.37 5.01
N ALA A 192 12.53 7.17 5.55
CA ALA A 192 13.28 6.14 4.82
C ALA A 192 12.56 5.70 3.53
N GLU A 193 11.23 5.67 3.51
CA GLU A 193 10.47 5.37 2.30
C GLU A 193 10.54 6.49 1.26
N LEU A 194 10.45 7.76 1.70
CA LEU A 194 10.65 8.90 0.81
C LEU A 194 12.05 8.90 0.20
N GLU A 195 13.07 8.54 0.98
CA GLU A 195 14.43 8.40 0.46
C GLU A 195 14.60 7.20 -0.47
N MET A 196 13.95 6.06 -0.19
CA MET A 196 13.92 4.90 -1.07
C MET A 196 13.27 5.24 -2.42
N GLU A 197 12.16 5.99 -2.41
CA GLU A 197 11.46 6.44 -3.62
C GLU A 197 12.35 7.32 -4.49
N LYS A 198 13.06 8.29 -3.90
CA LYS A 198 14.04 9.12 -4.63
C LYS A 198 15.13 8.27 -5.31
N VAL A 199 15.66 7.29 -4.59
CA VAL A 199 16.68 6.38 -5.14
C VAL A 199 16.10 5.54 -6.28
N GLN A 200 14.86 5.10 -6.16
CA GLN A 200 14.15 4.39 -7.22
C GLN A 200 13.93 5.29 -8.45
N THR A 201 13.51 6.55 -8.27
CA THR A 201 13.39 7.54 -9.36
C THR A 201 14.71 7.70 -10.12
N LEU A 202 15.83 7.82 -9.42
CA LEU A 202 17.14 7.91 -10.06
C LEU A 202 17.57 6.60 -10.73
N LEU A 203 17.22 5.44 -10.18
CA LEU A 203 17.44 4.15 -10.84
C LEU A 203 16.69 4.09 -12.19
N TYR A 204 15.41 4.46 -12.22
CA TYR A 204 14.60 4.52 -13.45
C TYR A 204 15.16 5.50 -14.47
N GLU A 205 15.50 6.71 -14.04
CA GLU A 205 16.07 7.71 -14.94
C GLU A 205 17.44 7.27 -15.45
N ASN A 206 18.33 6.78 -14.58
CA ASN A 206 19.74 6.63 -14.96
C ASN A 206 20.11 5.26 -15.52
N CYS A 207 19.35 4.21 -15.21
CA CYS A 207 19.71 2.83 -15.56
C CYS A 207 18.81 2.20 -16.63
N PHE A 208 17.57 2.68 -16.80
CA PHE A 208 16.63 2.11 -17.76
C PHE A 208 16.55 2.94 -19.04
N PRO A 209 16.20 2.33 -20.18
CA PRO A 209 16.01 3.07 -21.43
C PRO A 209 14.89 4.11 -21.30
N GLY A 210 15.16 5.31 -21.84
CA GLY A 210 14.22 6.43 -21.84
C GLY A 210 14.55 7.49 -20.80
N THR A 211 13.55 8.31 -20.49
CA THR A 211 13.60 9.33 -19.43
C THR A 211 12.21 9.43 -18.82
N ILE A 212 12.14 9.80 -17.55
CA ILE A 212 10.86 10.02 -16.88
C ILE A 212 10.19 11.23 -17.52
N GLN A 213 8.96 11.04 -17.98
CA GLN A 213 8.15 12.06 -18.64
C GLN A 213 6.84 12.30 -17.89
N ASP A 214 6.22 13.43 -18.20
CA ASP A 214 4.88 13.73 -17.71
C ASP A 214 3.84 12.84 -18.40
N PHE A 215 2.62 12.82 -17.88
CA PHE A 215 1.51 12.18 -18.57
C PHE A 215 1.23 12.87 -19.90
N ASP A 216 0.82 12.07 -20.89
CA ASP A 216 0.42 12.54 -22.20
C ASP A 216 -0.70 13.62 -22.10
N PRO A 217 -0.64 14.71 -22.90
CA PRO A 217 -1.65 15.77 -22.83
C PRO A 217 -3.09 15.31 -23.12
N GLU A 218 -3.31 14.35 -24.02
CA GLU A 218 -4.64 13.80 -24.29
C GLU A 218 -5.14 13.00 -23.08
N PHE A 219 -4.26 12.21 -22.45
CA PHE A 219 -4.58 11.51 -21.22
C PHE A 219 -4.95 12.48 -20.08
N LYS A 220 -4.17 13.55 -19.89
CA LYS A 220 -4.48 14.57 -18.88
C LYS A 220 -5.83 15.21 -19.11
N LYS A 221 -6.17 15.51 -20.38
CA LYS A 221 -7.49 16.06 -20.74
C LYS A 221 -8.61 15.06 -20.48
N LEU A 222 -8.41 13.78 -20.80
CA LEU A 222 -9.39 12.72 -20.55
C LEU A 222 -9.69 12.58 -19.05
N MET A 223 -8.66 12.73 -18.21
CA MET A 223 -8.74 12.53 -16.76
C MET A 223 -9.01 13.83 -15.98
N GLY A 224 -9.11 15.00 -16.63
CA GLY A 224 -9.30 16.29 -15.96
C GLY A 224 -8.10 16.76 -15.14
N MET A 225 -6.88 16.36 -15.54
CA MET A 225 -5.62 16.59 -14.85
C MET A 225 -4.69 17.58 -15.58
N GLU A 226 -5.23 18.47 -16.43
CA GLU A 226 -4.43 19.34 -17.31
C GLU A 226 -3.45 20.25 -16.57
N ASN A 227 -3.78 20.62 -15.33
CA ASN A 227 -2.96 21.47 -14.48
C ASN A 227 -2.05 20.69 -13.52
N MET A 228 -2.00 19.36 -13.64
CA MET A 228 -1.19 18.50 -12.78
C MET A 228 0.06 18.01 -13.51
N LYS A 229 1.14 17.78 -12.78
CA LYS A 229 2.36 17.12 -13.25
C LYS A 229 2.45 15.74 -12.61
N SER A 230 2.95 14.73 -13.34
CA SER A 230 3.18 13.40 -12.74
C SER A 230 4.13 13.49 -11.54
N HIS A 231 3.84 12.72 -10.50
CA HIS A 231 4.65 12.70 -9.28
C HIS A 231 6.11 12.36 -9.56
N ASP A 232 6.37 11.33 -10.37
CA ASP A 232 7.75 10.91 -10.70
C ASP A 232 8.55 12.01 -11.39
N LEU A 233 7.91 12.80 -12.27
CA LEU A 233 8.56 13.93 -12.92
C LEU A 233 8.82 15.06 -11.92
N MET A 234 7.86 15.40 -11.06
CA MET A 234 8.05 16.37 -9.97
C MET A 234 9.20 15.96 -9.05
N LEU A 235 9.25 14.68 -8.68
CA LEU A 235 10.27 14.14 -7.79
C LEU A 235 11.65 14.21 -8.47
N LEU A 236 11.77 13.78 -9.73
CA LEU A 236 13.02 13.85 -10.49
C LEU A 236 13.55 15.28 -10.57
N GLU A 237 12.71 16.24 -10.96
CA GLU A 237 13.07 17.66 -11.05
C GLU A 237 13.49 18.23 -9.68
N SER A 238 12.81 17.82 -8.60
CA SER A 238 13.15 18.25 -7.24
C SER A 238 14.50 17.71 -6.75
N ILE A 239 14.88 16.49 -7.16
CA ILE A 239 16.19 15.92 -6.87
C ILE A 239 17.27 16.64 -7.68
N GLN A 240 17.06 16.84 -8.98
CA GLN A 240 18.03 17.46 -9.89
C GLN A 240 18.30 18.93 -9.58
N SER A 241 17.26 19.67 -9.18
CA SER A 241 17.39 21.07 -8.75
C SER A 241 18.04 21.22 -7.37
N GLY A 242 18.20 20.13 -6.62
CA GLY A 242 18.68 20.15 -5.24
C GLY A 242 17.64 20.64 -4.22
N ALA A 243 16.38 20.86 -4.63
CA ALA A 243 15.29 21.23 -3.74
C ALA A 243 14.92 20.09 -2.76
N ASN A 244 15.07 18.84 -3.21
CA ASN A 244 14.78 17.64 -2.43
C ASN A 244 15.88 16.58 -2.59
N PRO A 245 17.09 16.83 -2.06
CA PRO A 245 18.22 15.92 -2.23
C PRO A 245 17.99 14.58 -1.50
N ILE A 246 18.71 13.54 -1.93
CA ILE A 246 18.77 12.27 -1.21
C ILE A 246 19.63 12.46 0.05
N LYS A 247 19.08 12.11 1.21
CA LYS A 247 19.70 12.22 2.54
C LYS A 247 20.52 10.98 2.92
N LEU A 248 20.35 9.87 2.19
CA LEU A 248 21.10 8.63 2.41
C LEU A 248 22.55 8.76 1.92
N PRO A 249 23.54 8.11 2.59
CA PRO A 249 24.93 8.15 2.16
C PRO A 249 25.11 7.62 0.72
N LEU A 250 25.71 8.44 -0.15
CA LEU A 250 25.84 8.18 -1.58
C LEU A 250 26.52 6.84 -1.88
N ASP A 251 27.62 6.55 -1.19
CA ASP A 251 28.39 5.32 -1.33
C ASP A 251 27.60 4.07 -0.96
N LYS A 252 26.65 4.18 -0.02
CA LYS A 252 25.88 3.04 0.48
C LYS A 252 24.69 2.70 -0.41
N TRP A 253 23.87 3.69 -0.78
CA TRP A 253 22.69 3.39 -1.61
C TRP A 253 23.09 3.01 -3.05
N THR A 254 24.14 3.63 -3.60
CA THR A 254 24.65 3.25 -4.93
C THR A 254 25.23 1.83 -4.94
N ALA A 255 25.85 1.38 -3.84
CA ALA A 255 26.32 0.01 -3.70
C ALA A 255 25.16 -1.00 -3.63
N ILE A 256 24.06 -0.66 -2.94
CA ILE A 256 22.84 -1.48 -2.90
C ILE A 256 22.25 -1.62 -4.32
N ASN A 257 22.17 -0.52 -5.08
CA ASN A 257 21.70 -0.54 -6.45
C ASN A 257 22.62 -1.36 -7.36
N GLU A 258 23.94 -1.17 -7.28
CA GLU A 258 24.93 -1.91 -8.07
C GLU A 258 24.86 -3.42 -7.79
N GLN A 259 24.68 -3.81 -6.53
CA GLN A 259 24.55 -5.22 -6.14
C GLN A 259 23.27 -5.86 -6.70
N THR A 260 22.17 -5.10 -6.77
CA THR A 260 20.85 -5.63 -7.13
C THR A 260 20.59 -5.56 -8.64
N TYR A 261 20.85 -4.39 -9.24
CA TYR A 261 20.47 -4.07 -10.62
C TYR A 261 21.68 -3.89 -11.55
N HIS A 262 22.91 -4.07 -11.05
CA HIS A 262 24.14 -3.86 -11.83
C HIS A 262 24.24 -2.45 -12.44
N CYS A 263 23.69 -1.48 -11.71
CA CYS A 263 23.74 -0.07 -12.03
C CYS A 263 23.66 0.73 -10.74
N ARG A 264 24.57 1.70 -10.56
CA ARG A 264 24.59 2.56 -9.38
C ARG A 264 23.37 3.47 -9.26
N GLY A 265 22.85 3.97 -10.39
CA GLY A 265 21.70 4.87 -10.46
C GLY A 265 21.98 6.34 -10.13
N ASP A 266 23.17 6.73 -9.68
CA ASP A 266 23.53 8.14 -9.43
C ASP A 266 23.92 8.91 -10.69
N VAL A 267 24.36 8.20 -11.73
CA VAL A 267 24.81 8.77 -13.01
C VAL A 267 24.14 8.04 -14.16
N LYS A 268 23.66 8.78 -15.16
CA LYS A 268 23.06 8.22 -16.39
C LYS A 268 24.06 7.30 -17.08
N VAL A 269 23.68 6.04 -17.23
CA VAL A 269 24.45 5.08 -18.01
C VAL A 269 24.09 5.31 -19.47
N THR A 270 25.10 5.53 -20.32
CA THR A 270 24.87 5.59 -21.77
C THR A 270 24.86 4.16 -22.29
N PRO A 271 23.86 3.75 -23.09
CA PRO A 271 23.81 2.40 -23.65
C PRO A 271 24.99 2.08 -24.57
#